data_AF-A0A9W5YWC9-F1
#
_entry.id   AF-A0A9W5YWC9-F1
#
_cell.length_a   1.000
_cell.length_b   1.000
_cell.length_c   1.000
_cell.angle_alpha   90.00
_cell.angle_beta   90.00
_cell.angle_gamma   90.00
#
_symmetry.space_group_name_H-M   'P 1'
#
loop_
_entity.id
_entity.type
_entity.pdbx_description
1 polymer ?
#
loop_
_entity_poly.entity_id
_entity_poly.type
_entity_poly.pdbx_seq_one_letter_code
_entity_poly.pdbx_strand_id
1 'polypeptide(L)'
;MKKDLEIAGFSILPLHFPATPAYPKSATHYLYLRAHEPRIPDADTPRSMFIVNIPVDTTETHLRHLFGTQLSAGRVERVEFEAVPTKKKGMQATPQANIASSKKRKRVTADELQAQLDDVELPATWDRQLQKSGSHAIVVFADKPSMEASLKAARKAAKKGTEIVWGEGVEGDRVPALGLQRYLTHEQLRYPDRAELLRTVNDFMTVFTQVAEVRKREEARRAQEPDEDGFITVTSGPKLAEAAHEDEARELVEKQKQKSKGLEDFYRFQSREKRKEKQNQLLKKFDEDRRKLADMKKRKGKIAPE
;
A
#
# COMPACT_ATOMS: atom_id res chain seq x y z
N MET A 1 -7.29 -55.25 5.27
CA MET A 1 -7.83 -54.09 4.55
C MET A 1 -7.39 -52.82 5.28
N LYS A 2 -6.35 -52.11 4.80
CA LYS A 2 -5.97 -50.82 5.39
C LYS A 2 -6.94 -49.75 4.86
N LYS A 3 -7.72 -49.15 5.77
CA LYS A 3 -8.76 -48.15 5.47
C LYS A 3 -8.09 -46.85 4.99
N ASP A 4 -8.78 -46.15 4.10
CA ASP A 4 -8.34 -44.83 3.63
C ASP A 4 -8.28 -43.87 4.82
N LEU A 5 -7.12 -43.24 5.04
CA LEU A 5 -6.95 -42.23 6.08
C LEU A 5 -7.55 -40.92 5.56
N GLU A 6 -8.82 -40.68 5.88
CA GLU A 6 -9.55 -39.48 5.50
C GLU A 6 -10.29 -38.86 6.69
N ILE A 7 -10.28 -37.53 6.77
CA ILE A 7 -11.01 -36.74 7.77
C ILE A 7 -11.72 -35.58 7.05
N ALA A 8 -13.05 -35.47 7.18
CA ALA A 8 -13.85 -34.38 6.62
C ALA A 8 -13.60 -34.10 5.11
N GLY A 9 -13.34 -35.15 4.32
CA GLY A 9 -13.03 -35.04 2.89
C GLY A 9 -11.57 -34.70 2.56
N PHE A 10 -10.71 -34.55 3.58
CA PHE A 10 -9.26 -34.46 3.41
C PHE A 10 -8.62 -35.83 3.47
N SER A 11 -7.75 -36.11 2.51
CA SER A 11 -6.83 -37.24 2.56
C SER A 11 -5.65 -36.91 3.46
N ILE A 12 -5.24 -37.85 4.30
CA ILE A 12 -4.15 -37.67 5.25
C ILE A 12 -2.88 -38.30 4.68
N LEU A 13 -1.82 -37.52 4.58
CA LEU A 13 -0.48 -37.98 4.21
C LEU A 13 0.47 -37.83 5.41
N PRO A 14 0.89 -38.94 6.04
CA PRO A 14 1.92 -38.92 7.06
C PRO A 14 3.29 -38.61 6.44
N LEU A 15 3.97 -37.61 6.97
CA LEU A 15 5.35 -37.24 6.67
C LEU A 15 6.22 -37.55 7.90
N HIS A 16 7.46 -37.97 7.68
CA HIS A 16 8.40 -38.29 8.73
C HIS A 16 9.44 -37.17 8.82
N PHE A 17 9.66 -36.66 10.03
CA PHE A 17 10.77 -35.79 10.34
C PHE A 17 11.92 -36.63 10.91
N PRO A 18 13.13 -36.51 10.35
CA PRO A 18 14.28 -37.26 10.84
C PRO A 18 14.65 -36.80 12.25
N ALA A 19 15.27 -37.70 13.01
CA ALA A 19 15.85 -37.34 14.29
C ALA A 19 16.96 -36.29 14.11
N THR A 20 17.00 -35.32 15.01
CA THR A 20 18.05 -34.28 15.01
C THR A 20 18.86 -34.37 16.30
N PRO A 21 20.09 -33.81 16.34
CA PRO A 21 20.87 -33.77 17.58
C PRO A 21 20.13 -33.11 18.76
N ALA A 22 19.28 -32.12 18.47
CA ALA A 22 18.46 -31.43 19.47
C ALA A 22 17.20 -32.22 19.87
N TYR A 23 16.71 -33.12 19.01
CA TYR A 23 15.53 -33.93 19.25
C TYR A 23 15.71 -35.34 18.65
N PRO A 24 16.14 -36.32 19.45
CA PRO A 24 16.58 -37.64 18.97
C PRO A 24 15.43 -38.58 18.59
N LYS A 25 14.18 -38.14 18.69
CA LYS A 25 12.99 -38.94 18.33
C LYS A 25 12.48 -38.50 16.97
N SER A 26 12.27 -39.45 16.05
CA SER A 26 11.54 -39.18 14.81
C SER A 26 10.11 -38.74 15.14
N ALA A 27 9.61 -37.72 14.43
CA ALA A 27 8.25 -37.23 14.60
C ALA A 27 7.45 -37.46 13.31
N THR A 28 6.17 -37.79 13.44
CA THR A 28 5.26 -37.91 12.30
C THR A 28 4.42 -36.63 12.22
N HIS A 29 4.46 -35.99 11.06
CA HIS A 29 3.68 -34.80 10.74
C HIS A 29 2.58 -35.17 9.75
N TYR A 30 1.34 -34.78 10.02
CA TYR A 30 0.21 -35.13 9.17
C TYR A 30 -0.17 -33.97 8.27
N LEU A 31 -0.06 -34.18 6.97
CA LEU A 31 -0.50 -33.25 5.93
C LEU A 31 -1.93 -33.62 5.50
N TYR A 32 -2.79 -32.62 5.32
CA TYR A 32 -4.18 -32.82 4.91
C TYR A 32 -4.38 -32.28 3.51
N LEU A 33 -4.82 -33.12 2.57
CA LEU A 33 -4.92 -32.77 1.15
C LEU A 33 -6.34 -32.94 0.63
N ARG A 34 -6.79 -31.98 -0.19
CA ARG A 34 -8.07 -32.04 -0.90
C ARG A 34 -7.95 -31.29 -2.23
N ALA A 35 -8.78 -31.65 -3.22
CA ALA A 35 -8.97 -30.80 -4.40
C ALA A 35 -9.40 -29.37 -3.97
N HIS A 36 -8.83 -28.35 -4.61
CA HIS A 36 -9.16 -26.97 -4.28
C HIS A 36 -10.55 -26.61 -4.82
N GLU A 37 -11.45 -26.19 -3.94
CA GLU A 37 -12.84 -25.83 -4.28
C GLU A 37 -13.19 -24.48 -3.64
N PRO A 38 -12.70 -23.36 -4.21
CA PRO A 38 -13.01 -22.04 -3.71
C PRO A 38 -14.47 -21.67 -4.03
N ARG A 39 -15.03 -20.72 -3.27
CA ARG A 39 -16.41 -20.24 -3.48
C ARG A 39 -16.61 -19.67 -4.89
N ILE A 40 -15.58 -19.03 -5.45
CA ILE A 40 -15.58 -18.48 -6.80
C ILE A 40 -14.46 -19.22 -7.56
N PRO A 41 -14.80 -20.18 -8.43
CA PRO A 41 -13.82 -20.89 -9.24
C PRO A 41 -13.09 -19.93 -10.18
N ASP A 42 -11.78 -20.12 -10.29
CA ASP A 42 -10.92 -19.49 -11.29
C ASP A 42 -10.41 -20.52 -12.31
N ALA A 43 -9.66 -20.07 -13.31
CA ALA A 43 -9.12 -20.92 -14.36
C ALA A 43 -8.19 -22.04 -13.83
N ASP A 44 -7.57 -21.81 -12.66
CA ASP A 44 -6.61 -22.74 -12.05
C ASP A 44 -7.25 -23.71 -11.05
N THR A 45 -8.47 -23.43 -10.57
CA THR A 45 -9.25 -24.29 -9.68
C THR A 45 -9.24 -25.78 -10.07
N PRO A 46 -9.53 -26.19 -11.33
CA PRO A 46 -9.59 -27.62 -11.68
C PRO A 46 -8.24 -28.35 -11.58
N ARG A 47 -7.11 -27.62 -11.57
CA ARG A 47 -5.75 -28.17 -11.47
C ARG A 47 -5.07 -27.81 -10.14
N SER A 48 -5.84 -27.32 -9.16
CA SER A 48 -5.32 -26.87 -7.88
C SER A 48 -5.68 -27.83 -6.75
N MET A 49 -4.76 -27.98 -5.80
CA MET A 49 -4.96 -28.77 -4.58
C MET A 49 -4.79 -27.87 -3.36
N PHE A 50 -5.72 -27.99 -2.43
CA PHE A 50 -5.68 -27.32 -1.14
C PHE A 50 -5.00 -28.24 -0.12
N ILE A 51 -3.97 -27.73 0.54
CA ILE A 51 -3.17 -28.46 1.51
C ILE A 51 -3.16 -27.69 2.83
N VAL A 52 -3.40 -28.38 3.93
CA VAL A 52 -3.43 -27.81 5.28
C VAL A 52 -2.40 -28.48 6.18
N ASN A 53 -1.95 -27.73 7.18
CA ASN A 53 -0.92 -28.14 8.12
C ASN A 53 0.38 -28.42 7.40
N ILE A 54 0.84 -27.49 6.56
CA ILE A 54 2.16 -27.60 5.94
C ILE A 54 3.26 -27.43 7.00
N PRO A 55 4.41 -28.13 6.90
CA PRO A 55 5.57 -27.86 7.75
C PRO A 55 5.98 -26.38 7.73
N VAL A 56 6.45 -25.85 8.86
CA VAL A 56 6.81 -24.42 9.00
C VAL A 56 7.91 -23.98 8.03
N ASP A 57 8.70 -24.92 7.56
CA ASP A 57 9.79 -24.70 6.63
C ASP A 57 9.36 -25.02 5.19
N THR A 58 8.08 -25.13 4.88
CA THR A 58 7.67 -25.45 3.51
C THR A 58 8.06 -24.35 2.52
N THR A 59 8.79 -24.76 1.48
CA THR A 59 9.07 -23.95 0.29
C THR A 59 8.40 -24.58 -0.93
N GLU A 60 8.32 -23.82 -2.01
CA GLU A 60 7.84 -24.35 -3.29
C GLU A 60 8.66 -25.56 -3.76
N THR A 61 9.99 -25.53 -3.57
CA THR A 61 10.89 -26.63 -3.90
C THR A 61 10.54 -27.91 -3.15
N HIS A 62 10.14 -27.81 -1.87
CA HIS A 62 9.71 -28.98 -1.10
C HIS A 62 8.46 -29.64 -1.67
N LEU A 63 7.45 -28.86 -2.04
CA LEU A 63 6.21 -29.40 -2.60
C LEU A 63 6.41 -29.93 -4.03
N ARG A 64 7.23 -29.26 -4.85
CA ARG A 64 7.68 -29.78 -6.15
C ARG A 64 8.38 -31.13 -5.99
N HIS A 65 9.28 -31.26 -5.00
CA HIS A 65 9.98 -32.51 -4.71
C HIS A 65 9.05 -33.62 -4.19
N LEU A 66 8.13 -33.29 -3.28
CA LEU A 66 7.17 -34.24 -2.73
C LEU A 66 6.29 -34.87 -3.83
N PHE A 67 5.66 -34.04 -4.67
CA PHE A 67 4.73 -34.53 -5.70
C PHE A 67 5.43 -35.07 -6.95
N GLY A 68 6.57 -34.47 -7.32
CA GLY A 68 7.33 -34.84 -8.50
C GLY A 68 8.26 -36.04 -8.30
N THR A 69 9.03 -36.05 -7.21
CA THR A 69 10.06 -37.08 -6.97
C THR A 69 9.54 -38.16 -6.04
N GLN A 70 9.17 -37.81 -4.80
CA GLN A 70 8.83 -38.80 -3.77
C GLN A 70 7.54 -39.58 -4.09
N LEU A 71 6.49 -38.88 -4.52
CA LEU A 71 5.22 -39.51 -4.93
C LEU A 71 5.21 -39.92 -6.40
N SER A 72 6.13 -39.39 -7.22
CA SER A 72 6.26 -39.67 -8.67
C SER A 72 4.92 -39.55 -9.42
N ALA A 73 4.14 -38.50 -9.13
CA ALA A 73 2.73 -38.46 -9.49
C ALA A 73 2.32 -37.27 -10.37
N GLY A 74 2.91 -36.10 -10.16
CA GLY A 74 2.49 -34.90 -10.90
C GLY A 74 3.51 -33.77 -10.83
N ARG A 75 3.45 -32.89 -11.84
CA ARG A 75 4.32 -31.73 -11.94
C ARG A 75 3.62 -30.50 -11.37
N VAL A 76 4.25 -29.87 -10.38
CA VAL A 76 3.78 -28.61 -9.78
C VAL A 76 4.27 -27.43 -10.63
N GLU A 77 3.36 -26.52 -10.97
CA GLU A 77 3.69 -25.26 -11.67
C GLU A 77 4.12 -24.20 -10.67
N ARG A 78 3.28 -23.94 -9.67
CA ARG A 78 3.51 -22.93 -8.62
C ARG A 78 2.79 -23.27 -7.34
N VAL A 79 3.16 -22.61 -6.24
CA VAL A 79 2.53 -22.75 -4.93
C VAL A 79 2.18 -21.37 -4.38
N GLU A 80 0.94 -21.23 -3.91
CA GLU A 80 0.44 -20.04 -3.24
C GLU A 80 0.31 -20.34 -1.74
N PHE A 81 1.05 -19.61 -0.90
CA PHE A 81 1.05 -19.78 0.56
C PHE A 81 0.13 -18.76 1.24
N GLU A 82 -0.48 -19.14 2.36
CA GLU A 82 -1.37 -18.27 3.16
C GLU A 82 -0.75 -16.89 3.49
N ALA A 83 0.55 -16.88 3.86
CA ALA A 83 1.22 -15.67 4.32
C ALA A 83 1.58 -14.70 3.18
N VAL A 84 1.53 -15.14 1.93
CA VAL A 84 1.81 -14.30 0.77
C VAL A 84 0.48 -13.73 0.29
N PRO A 85 0.28 -12.40 0.34
CA PRO A 85 -0.91 -11.80 -0.25
C PRO A 85 -0.99 -12.25 -1.70
N THR A 86 -2.05 -12.97 -2.06
CA THR A 86 -2.32 -13.26 -3.46
C THR A 86 -2.68 -11.92 -4.10
N LYS A 87 -1.68 -11.22 -4.65
CA LYS A 87 -1.90 -10.13 -5.62
C LYS A 87 -2.49 -10.78 -6.87
N LYS A 88 -3.70 -11.37 -6.79
CA LYS A 88 -4.49 -11.74 -7.96
C LYS A 88 -4.77 -10.42 -8.64
N LYS A 89 -4.03 -10.14 -9.70
CA LYS A 89 -4.34 -9.05 -10.64
C LYS A 89 -5.83 -9.14 -10.89
N GLY A 90 -6.58 -8.17 -10.39
CA GLY A 90 -7.97 -8.02 -10.72
C GLY A 90 -8.04 -7.78 -12.22
N MET A 91 -8.11 -8.86 -13.00
CA MET A 91 -8.86 -8.86 -14.23
C MET A 91 -10.31 -8.65 -13.79
N GLN A 92 -10.64 -7.40 -13.48
CA GLN A 92 -12.00 -6.94 -13.63
C GLN A 92 -12.36 -7.32 -15.06
N ALA A 93 -13.36 -8.18 -15.20
CA ALA A 93 -13.96 -8.47 -16.47
C ALA A 93 -14.42 -7.14 -17.06
N THR A 94 -13.61 -6.55 -17.95
CA THR A 94 -14.10 -5.54 -18.87
C THR A 94 -15.23 -6.20 -19.65
N PRO A 95 -16.48 -5.67 -19.60
CA PRO A 95 -17.51 -6.16 -20.48
C PRO A 95 -16.99 -6.02 -21.92
N GLN A 96 -17.13 -7.09 -22.70
CA GLN A 96 -16.66 -7.19 -24.07
C GLN A 96 -17.29 -6.06 -24.92
N ALA A 97 -16.58 -4.94 -25.02
CA ALA A 97 -16.73 -4.02 -26.12
C ALA A 97 -15.71 -4.43 -27.18
N ASN A 98 -16.22 -4.87 -28.33
CA ASN A 98 -15.44 -5.13 -29.53
C ASN A 98 -14.50 -3.96 -29.83
N ILE A 99 -13.19 -4.19 -29.81
CA ILE A 99 -12.22 -3.25 -30.36
C ILE A 99 -11.46 -3.95 -31.48
N ALA A 100 -11.96 -3.73 -32.68
CA ALA A 100 -11.16 -3.85 -33.89
C ALA A 100 -9.98 -2.86 -33.84
N SER A 101 -8.79 -3.40 -34.10
CA SER A 101 -7.61 -2.75 -34.68
C SER A 101 -7.40 -1.24 -34.45
N SER A 102 -6.53 -0.88 -33.51
CA SER A 102 -5.50 0.14 -33.77
C SER A 102 -4.33 0.05 -32.79
N LYS A 103 -3.10 -0.08 -33.32
CA LYS A 103 -1.83 0.13 -32.59
C LYS A 103 -1.71 1.62 -32.20
N LYS A 104 -2.49 2.08 -31.23
CA LYS A 104 -2.22 3.32 -30.49
C LYS A 104 -1.47 2.94 -29.23
N ARG A 105 -0.34 3.60 -28.96
CA ARG A 105 0.46 3.41 -27.73
C ARG A 105 -0.50 3.44 -26.55
N LYS A 106 -0.60 2.32 -25.82
CA LYS A 106 -1.47 2.18 -24.67
C LYS A 106 -1.15 3.32 -23.70
N ARG A 107 -2.15 4.17 -23.43
CA ARG A 107 -2.01 5.26 -22.46
C ARG A 107 -1.79 4.60 -21.10
N VAL A 108 -0.62 4.82 -20.51
CA VAL A 108 -0.34 4.34 -19.16
C VAL A 108 -1.25 5.10 -18.20
N THR A 109 -2.07 4.38 -17.44
CA THR A 109 -3.01 4.95 -16.47
C THR A 109 -2.31 5.20 -15.12
N ALA A 110 -2.85 6.10 -14.30
CA ALA A 110 -2.34 6.32 -12.94
C ALA A 110 -2.33 5.02 -12.12
N ASP A 111 -3.35 4.18 -12.29
CA ASP A 111 -3.50 2.91 -11.58
C ASP A 111 -2.45 1.86 -12.02
N GLU A 112 -2.09 1.84 -13.31
CA GLU A 112 -1.01 0.96 -13.79
C GLU A 112 0.35 1.37 -13.23
N LEU A 113 0.63 2.68 -13.14
CA LEU A 113 1.86 3.18 -12.51
C LEU A 113 1.85 2.98 -10.99
N GLN A 114 0.69 3.10 -10.34
CA GLN A 114 0.57 2.80 -8.91
C GLN A 114 0.86 1.32 -8.64
N ALA A 115 0.32 0.41 -9.44
CA ALA A 115 0.62 -1.02 -9.30
C ALA A 115 2.11 -1.31 -9.51
N GLN A 116 2.76 -0.63 -10.47
CA GLN A 116 4.22 -0.72 -10.63
C GLN A 116 4.97 -0.20 -9.40
N LEU A 117 4.52 0.91 -8.81
CA LEU A 117 5.11 1.47 -7.60
C LEU A 117 4.98 0.51 -6.41
N ASP A 118 3.81 -0.13 -6.26
CA ASP A 118 3.52 -1.10 -5.21
C ASP A 118 4.28 -2.43 -5.38
N ASP A 119 4.89 -2.65 -6.55
CA ASP A 119 5.78 -3.78 -6.83
C ASP A 119 7.27 -3.43 -6.60
N VAL A 120 7.61 -2.15 -6.40
CA VAL A 120 8.96 -1.73 -6.01
C VAL A 120 9.12 -1.86 -4.50
N GLU A 121 9.70 -2.97 -4.07
CA GLU A 121 9.99 -3.24 -2.66
C GLU A 121 11.49 -3.14 -2.36
N LEU A 122 11.81 -2.86 -1.09
CA LEU A 122 13.19 -2.92 -0.61
C LEU A 122 13.71 -4.38 -0.64
N PRO A 123 15.04 -4.59 -0.77
CA PRO A 123 15.61 -5.92 -0.71
C PRO A 123 15.16 -6.67 0.54
N ALA A 124 14.70 -7.91 0.37
CA ALA A 124 14.25 -8.74 1.48
C ALA A 124 15.42 -9.06 2.42
N THR A 125 15.18 -8.95 3.72
CA THR A 125 16.19 -9.28 4.73
C THR A 125 16.29 -10.76 5.02
N TRP A 126 15.30 -11.55 4.60
CA TRP A 126 15.27 -13.00 4.76
C TRP A 126 15.32 -13.66 3.38
N ASP A 127 16.26 -14.59 3.23
CA ASP A 127 16.43 -15.44 2.05
C ASP A 127 15.29 -16.46 1.85
N ARG A 128 14.59 -16.81 2.94
CA ARG A 128 13.47 -17.73 2.96
C ARG A 128 12.42 -17.33 3.97
N GLN A 129 11.18 -17.23 3.52
CA GLN A 129 10.02 -17.06 4.38
C GLN A 129 9.65 -18.38 5.06
N LEU A 130 9.40 -18.33 6.37
CA LEU A 130 8.81 -19.44 7.11
C LEU A 130 7.29 -19.32 7.16
N GLN A 131 6.63 -20.47 7.20
CA GLN A 131 5.20 -20.60 7.32
C GLN A 131 4.78 -20.61 8.80
N LYS A 132 3.55 -20.18 9.05
CA LYS A 132 2.93 -20.27 10.38
C LYS A 132 2.57 -21.73 10.69
N SER A 133 2.52 -22.09 11.98
CA SER A 133 2.01 -23.39 12.39
C SER A 133 0.56 -23.57 11.94
N GLY A 134 0.23 -24.73 11.38
CA GLY A 134 -1.12 -25.02 10.88
C GLY A 134 -1.51 -24.27 9.59
N SER A 135 -0.56 -23.58 8.96
CA SER A 135 -0.82 -22.85 7.72
C SER A 135 -1.25 -23.75 6.56
N HIS A 136 -1.81 -23.12 5.54
CA HIS A 136 -2.26 -23.77 4.32
C HIS A 136 -1.53 -23.27 3.07
N ALA A 137 -1.57 -24.09 2.02
CA ALA A 137 -1.06 -23.77 0.70
C ALA A 137 -2.01 -24.26 -0.39
N ILE A 138 -2.06 -23.53 -1.50
CA ILE A 138 -2.71 -23.93 -2.74
C ILE A 138 -1.62 -24.32 -3.72
N VAL A 139 -1.58 -25.60 -4.09
CA VAL A 139 -0.61 -26.14 -5.04
C VAL A 139 -1.27 -26.22 -6.41
N VAL A 140 -0.74 -25.45 -7.36
CA VAL A 140 -1.23 -25.43 -8.74
C VAL A 140 -0.37 -26.37 -9.57
N PHE A 141 -1.00 -27.41 -10.12
CA PHE A 141 -0.33 -28.41 -10.96
C PHE A 141 -0.33 -27.98 -12.43
N ALA A 142 0.57 -28.53 -13.23
CA ALA A 142 0.65 -28.26 -14.67
C ALA A 142 -0.69 -28.50 -15.38
N ASP A 143 -1.42 -29.55 -14.98
CA ASP A 143 -2.73 -29.91 -15.52
C ASP A 143 -3.60 -30.62 -14.47
N LYS A 144 -4.90 -30.75 -14.76
CA LYS A 144 -5.86 -31.45 -13.91
C LYS A 144 -5.49 -32.93 -13.66
N PRO A 145 -5.06 -33.72 -14.68
CA PRO A 145 -4.59 -35.08 -14.46
C PRO A 145 -3.42 -35.18 -13.48
N SER A 146 -2.44 -34.28 -13.52
CA SER A 146 -1.32 -34.26 -12.55
C SER A 146 -1.79 -34.06 -11.12
N MET A 147 -2.79 -33.18 -10.91
CA MET A 147 -3.38 -32.95 -9.59
C MET A 147 -4.10 -34.21 -9.08
N GLU A 148 -4.96 -34.81 -9.90
CA GLU A 148 -5.70 -36.03 -9.56
C GLU A 148 -4.78 -37.23 -9.30
N ALA A 149 -3.75 -37.40 -10.12
CA ALA A 149 -2.72 -38.42 -9.96
C ALA A 149 -1.96 -38.22 -8.64
N SER A 150 -1.61 -36.98 -8.30
CA SER A 150 -0.94 -36.63 -7.04
C SER A 150 -1.80 -36.92 -5.81
N LEU A 151 -3.09 -36.60 -5.85
CA LEU A 151 -4.02 -36.92 -4.76
C LEU A 151 -4.16 -38.44 -4.60
N LYS A 152 -4.29 -39.17 -5.71
CA LYS A 152 -4.37 -40.64 -5.71
C LYS A 152 -3.09 -41.28 -5.20
N ALA A 153 -1.93 -40.76 -5.58
CA ALA A 153 -0.62 -41.23 -5.12
C ALA A 153 -0.45 -40.99 -3.62
N ALA A 154 -0.82 -39.82 -3.11
CA ALA A 154 -0.81 -39.52 -1.68
C ALA A 154 -1.70 -40.49 -0.88
N ARG A 155 -2.94 -40.72 -1.34
CA ARG A 155 -3.84 -41.73 -0.74
C ARG A 155 -3.23 -43.13 -0.75
N LYS A 156 -2.60 -43.53 -1.87
CA LYS A 156 -1.95 -44.84 -2.01
C LYS A 156 -0.73 -44.98 -1.08
N ALA A 157 0.09 -43.94 -0.96
CA ALA A 157 1.25 -43.90 -0.06
C ALA A 157 0.79 -44.03 1.40
N ALA A 158 -0.23 -43.26 1.80
CA ALA A 158 -0.82 -43.33 3.14
C ALA A 158 -1.37 -44.74 3.46
N LYS A 159 -2.11 -45.36 2.53
CA LYS A 159 -2.63 -46.74 2.72
C LYS A 159 -1.51 -47.77 2.82
N LYS A 160 -0.45 -47.63 2.04
CA LYS A 160 0.69 -48.55 2.07
C LYS A 160 1.53 -48.37 3.34
N GLY A 161 1.54 -47.17 3.91
CA GLY A 161 2.47 -46.77 4.95
C GLY A 161 3.85 -46.53 4.36
N THR A 162 3.92 -45.95 3.16
CA THR A 162 5.20 -45.56 2.56
C THR A 162 5.86 -44.52 3.45
N GLU A 163 7.10 -44.76 3.83
CA GLU A 163 7.89 -43.81 4.60
C GLU A 163 8.32 -42.66 3.68
N ILE A 164 7.76 -41.48 3.91
CA ILE A 164 8.10 -40.25 3.20
C ILE A 164 8.78 -39.33 4.20
N VAL A 165 10.09 -39.15 4.07
CA VAL A 165 10.86 -38.24 4.92
C VAL A 165 10.81 -36.83 4.31
N TRP A 166 10.42 -35.85 5.12
CA TRP A 166 10.35 -34.45 4.67
C TRP A 166 11.75 -33.88 4.44
N GLY A 167 11.96 -33.25 3.29
CA GLY A 167 13.24 -32.62 2.94
C GLY A 167 14.33 -33.58 2.47
N GLU A 168 14.15 -34.90 2.58
CA GLU A 168 15.10 -35.87 2.04
C GLU A 168 15.14 -35.79 0.51
N GLY A 169 16.35 -35.71 -0.07
CA GLY A 169 16.54 -35.61 -1.53
C GLY A 169 16.36 -34.20 -2.09
N VAL A 170 15.98 -33.22 -1.27
CA VAL A 170 16.01 -31.81 -1.66
C VAL A 170 17.46 -31.34 -1.65
N GLU A 171 17.99 -31.02 -2.82
CA GLU A 171 19.34 -30.49 -2.97
C GLU A 171 19.52 -29.24 -2.09
N GLY A 172 20.52 -29.27 -1.21
CA GLY A 172 20.79 -28.21 -0.23
C GLY A 172 21.05 -26.84 -0.87
N ASP A 173 21.57 -26.81 -2.10
CA ASP A 173 21.83 -25.56 -2.82
C ASP A 173 20.56 -24.87 -3.34
N ARG A 174 19.44 -25.61 -3.47
CA ARG A 174 18.17 -25.08 -4.00
C ARG A 174 17.28 -24.46 -2.92
N VAL A 175 17.60 -24.68 -1.65
CA VAL A 175 16.78 -24.21 -0.53
C VAL A 175 17.70 -23.56 0.50
N PRO A 176 17.48 -22.28 0.85
CA PRO A 176 18.30 -21.61 1.85
C PRO A 176 18.31 -22.37 3.18
N ALA A 177 19.52 -22.49 3.75
CA ALA A 177 19.77 -23.26 4.95
C ALA A 177 19.01 -22.69 6.16
N LEU A 178 18.60 -23.58 7.07
CA LEU A 178 17.98 -23.20 8.35
C LEU A 178 19.03 -23.15 9.47
N GLY A 179 18.57 -22.86 10.70
CA GLY A 179 19.43 -22.83 11.88
C GLY A 179 20.35 -21.61 11.91
N LEU A 180 21.59 -21.78 12.37
CA LEU A 180 22.57 -20.69 12.52
C LEU A 180 22.83 -19.95 11.20
N GLN A 181 22.98 -20.70 10.10
CA GLN A 181 23.29 -20.12 8.78
C GLN A 181 22.22 -19.11 8.34
N ARG A 182 20.94 -19.41 8.59
CA ARG A 182 19.83 -18.49 8.30
C ARG A 182 20.00 -17.14 8.98
N TYR A 183 20.41 -17.13 10.25
CA TYR A 183 20.58 -15.89 11.01
C TYR A 183 21.81 -15.10 10.57
N LEU A 184 22.89 -15.79 10.20
CA LEU A 184 24.08 -15.16 9.61
C LEU A 184 23.75 -14.53 8.26
N THR A 185 23.03 -15.24 7.39
CA THR A 185 22.56 -14.69 6.11
C THR A 185 21.65 -13.48 6.33
N HIS A 186 20.70 -13.56 7.25
CA HIS A 186 19.84 -12.42 7.59
C HIS A 186 20.65 -11.23 8.11
N GLU A 187 21.66 -11.45 8.96
CA GLU A 187 22.54 -10.38 9.43
C GLU A 187 23.27 -9.69 8.27
N GLN A 188 23.75 -10.46 7.29
CA GLN A 188 24.35 -9.90 6.08
C GLN A 188 23.33 -9.12 5.24
N LEU A 189 22.14 -9.69 5.01
CA LEU A 189 21.08 -9.07 4.21
C LEU A 189 20.47 -7.80 4.84
N ARG A 190 20.60 -7.62 6.17
CA ARG A 190 20.23 -6.36 6.84
C ARG A 190 21.09 -5.17 6.39
N TYR A 191 22.28 -5.43 5.85
CA TYR A 191 23.19 -4.42 5.33
C TYR A 191 23.40 -4.66 3.83
N PRO A 192 22.37 -4.41 2.99
CA PRO A 192 22.45 -4.64 1.55
C PRO A 192 23.50 -3.74 0.91
N ASP A 193 23.97 -4.14 -0.28
CA ASP A 193 24.92 -3.33 -1.02
C ASP A 193 24.35 -1.95 -1.36
N ARG A 194 25.21 -0.93 -1.26
CA ARG A 194 24.82 0.46 -1.48
C ARG A 194 24.30 0.69 -2.89
N ALA A 195 24.86 0.02 -3.90
CA ALA A 195 24.42 0.20 -5.27
C ALA A 195 23.01 -0.36 -5.50
N GLU A 196 22.70 -1.52 -4.91
CA GLU A 196 21.37 -2.11 -4.98
C GLU A 196 20.31 -1.27 -4.27
N LEU A 197 20.61 -0.77 -3.07
CA LEU A 197 19.69 0.11 -2.34
C LEU A 197 19.43 1.42 -3.09
N LEU A 198 20.46 2.03 -3.66
CA LEU A 198 20.28 3.24 -4.46
C LEU A 198 19.46 2.99 -5.73
N ARG A 199 19.66 1.84 -6.39
CA ARG A 199 18.87 1.44 -7.55
C ARG A 199 17.38 1.36 -7.19
N THR A 200 17.01 0.61 -6.15
CA THR A 200 15.61 0.44 -5.74
C THR A 200 14.96 1.76 -5.32
N VAL A 201 15.68 2.62 -4.59
CA VAL A 201 15.19 3.96 -4.21
C VAL A 201 15.00 4.87 -5.43
N ASN A 202 15.96 4.89 -6.35
CA ASN A 202 15.85 5.70 -7.56
C ASN A 202 14.69 5.25 -8.46
N ASP A 203 14.51 3.93 -8.60
CA ASP A 203 13.40 3.34 -9.35
C ASP A 203 12.06 3.72 -8.70
N PHE A 204 11.94 3.58 -7.37
CA PHE A 204 10.76 4.00 -6.61
C PHE A 204 10.46 5.48 -6.81
N MET A 205 11.45 6.37 -6.63
CA MET A 205 11.26 7.81 -6.78
C MET A 205 10.87 8.19 -8.22
N THR A 206 11.43 7.51 -9.22
CA THR A 206 11.08 7.72 -10.62
C THR A 206 9.62 7.37 -10.88
N VAL A 207 9.16 6.19 -10.46
CA VAL A 207 7.76 5.78 -10.64
C VAL A 207 6.83 6.67 -9.81
N PHE A 208 7.20 7.01 -8.57
CA PHE A 208 6.42 7.88 -7.69
C PHE A 208 6.17 9.26 -8.31
N THR A 209 7.20 9.90 -8.86
CA THR A 209 7.04 11.20 -9.54
C THR A 209 6.13 11.10 -10.76
N GLN A 210 6.23 10.02 -11.55
CA GLN A 210 5.33 9.77 -12.68
C GLN A 210 3.88 9.59 -12.24
N VAL A 211 3.63 8.80 -11.18
CA VAL A 211 2.28 8.62 -10.60
C VAL A 211 1.72 9.97 -10.17
N ALA A 212 2.50 10.78 -9.45
CA ALA A 212 2.09 12.09 -8.97
C ALA A 212 1.76 13.05 -10.13
N GLU A 213 2.59 13.09 -11.17
CA GLU A 213 2.33 13.91 -12.36
C GLU A 213 1.06 13.47 -13.11
N VAL A 214 0.88 12.16 -13.31
CA VAL A 214 -0.29 11.64 -14.02
C VAL A 214 -1.56 11.92 -13.24
N ARG A 215 -1.59 11.68 -11.92
CA ARG A 215 -2.72 12.02 -11.06
C ARG A 215 -3.05 13.50 -11.11
N LYS A 216 -2.05 14.38 -10.99
CA LYS A 216 -2.23 15.83 -11.11
C LYS A 216 -2.84 16.23 -12.46
N ARG A 217 -2.40 15.62 -13.56
CA ARG A 217 -2.96 15.87 -14.90
C ARG A 217 -4.40 15.34 -15.04
N GLU A 218 -4.71 14.20 -14.43
CA GLU A 218 -6.07 13.65 -14.43
C GLU A 218 -7.03 14.50 -13.60
N GLU A 219 -6.60 14.98 -12.43
CA GLU A 219 -7.36 15.92 -11.62
C GLU A 219 -7.59 17.25 -12.33
N ALA A 220 -6.55 17.80 -12.99
CA ALA A 220 -6.69 19.02 -13.77
C ALA A 220 -7.66 18.85 -14.96
N ARG A 221 -7.64 17.68 -15.61
CA ARG A 221 -8.60 17.35 -16.68
C ARG A 221 -10.02 17.24 -16.13
N ARG A 222 -10.21 16.51 -15.02
CA ARG A 222 -11.52 16.38 -14.35
C ARG A 222 -12.07 17.73 -13.90
N ALA A 223 -11.22 18.62 -13.38
CA ALA A 223 -11.63 19.97 -13.01
C ALA A 223 -12.05 20.84 -14.22
N GLN A 224 -11.64 20.48 -15.43
CA GLN A 224 -11.99 21.17 -16.66
C GLN A 224 -13.20 20.55 -17.38
N GLU A 225 -13.60 19.33 -17.03
CA GLU A 225 -14.78 18.66 -17.56
C GLU A 225 -16.04 19.34 -16.97
N PRO A 226 -16.98 19.83 -17.80
CA PRO A 226 -18.22 20.43 -17.32
C PRO A 226 -19.12 19.39 -16.62
N ASP A 227 -19.79 19.83 -15.56
CA ASP A 227 -20.75 19.00 -14.82
C ASP A 227 -22.03 18.74 -15.65
N GLU A 228 -22.95 17.89 -15.15
CA GLU A 228 -24.22 17.52 -15.82
C GLU A 228 -25.10 18.74 -16.20
N ASP A 229 -24.94 19.86 -15.49
CA ASP A 229 -25.61 21.14 -15.75
C ASP A 229 -24.79 22.10 -16.66
N GLY A 230 -23.64 21.67 -17.19
CA GLY A 230 -22.81 22.42 -18.13
C GLY A 230 -21.93 23.51 -17.52
N PHE A 231 -21.81 23.57 -16.18
CA PHE A 231 -20.93 24.51 -15.50
C PHE A 231 -19.54 23.90 -15.26
N ILE A 232 -18.49 24.73 -15.42
CA ILE A 232 -17.12 24.36 -15.07
C ILE A 232 -16.84 24.90 -13.67
N THR A 233 -16.53 24.01 -12.73
CA THR A 233 -16.17 24.41 -11.36
C THR A 233 -14.81 25.10 -11.36
N VAL A 234 -14.80 26.44 -11.22
CA VAL A 234 -13.57 27.23 -11.10
C VAL A 234 -12.92 26.95 -9.74
N THR A 235 -11.96 26.04 -9.71
CA THR A 235 -11.11 25.83 -8.54
C THR A 235 -10.00 26.88 -8.54
N SER A 236 -10.06 27.84 -7.61
CA SER A 236 -9.01 28.85 -7.47
C SER A 236 -7.85 28.29 -6.63
N GLY A 237 -6.73 28.01 -7.29
CA GLY A 237 -5.44 27.76 -6.63
C GLY A 237 -5.13 26.28 -6.35
N PRO A 238 -3.86 25.98 -6.02
CA PRO A 238 -3.46 24.65 -5.59
C PRO A 238 -4.25 24.28 -4.33
N LYS A 239 -4.92 23.13 -4.34
CA LYS A 239 -5.44 22.50 -3.12
C LYS A 239 -4.23 22.09 -2.27
N LEU A 240 -3.67 23.04 -1.53
CA LEU A 240 -2.71 22.75 -0.48
C LEU A 240 -3.42 21.82 0.49
N ALA A 241 -2.85 20.62 0.65
CA ALA A 241 -3.35 19.63 1.59
C ALA A 241 -3.58 20.26 2.97
N GLU A 242 -4.70 19.89 3.59
CA GLU A 242 -5.36 20.48 4.78
C GLU A 242 -4.54 20.61 6.08
N ALA A 243 -3.20 20.45 6.07
CA ALA A 243 -2.43 20.46 7.32
C ALA A 243 -1.07 21.19 7.29
N ALA A 244 -0.57 21.70 6.15
CA ALA A 244 0.83 22.17 6.10
C ALA A 244 1.05 23.69 6.11
N HIS A 245 0.02 24.52 5.87
CA HIS A 245 0.24 25.97 5.74
C HIS A 245 -0.95 26.81 6.24
N GLU A 246 -1.24 26.76 7.55
CA GLU A 246 -2.15 27.75 8.16
C GLU A 246 -1.63 29.19 7.97
N ASP A 247 -0.32 29.39 8.01
CA ASP A 247 0.29 30.71 7.92
C ASP A 247 0.12 31.34 6.52
N GLU A 248 0.28 30.56 5.45
CA GLU A 248 0.05 31.06 4.08
C GLU A 248 -1.44 31.32 3.82
N ALA A 249 -2.33 30.49 4.39
CA ALA A 249 -3.77 30.71 4.30
C ALA A 249 -4.19 32.01 5.02
N ARG A 250 -3.63 32.29 6.20
CA ARG A 250 -3.87 33.55 6.93
C ARG A 250 -3.38 34.76 6.14
N GLU A 251 -2.20 34.68 5.54
CA GLU A 251 -1.62 35.78 4.76
C GLU A 251 -2.45 36.12 3.51
N LEU A 252 -3.01 35.10 2.84
CA LEU A 252 -3.91 35.29 1.71
C LEU A 252 -5.27 35.90 2.13
N VAL A 253 -5.81 35.48 3.28
CA VAL A 253 -7.02 36.05 3.86
C VAL A 253 -6.80 37.52 4.25
N GLU A 254 -5.64 37.87 4.80
CA GLU A 254 -5.31 39.27 5.11
C GLU A 254 -5.16 40.12 3.85
N LYS A 255 -4.50 39.62 2.80
CA LYS A 255 -4.42 40.32 1.50
C LYS A 255 -5.80 40.51 0.86
N GLN A 256 -6.71 39.54 0.99
CA GLN A 256 -8.10 39.72 0.56
C GLN A 256 -8.85 40.75 1.40
N LYS A 257 -8.66 40.75 2.72
CA LYS A 257 -9.22 41.79 3.61
C LYS A 257 -8.70 43.19 3.30
N GLN A 258 -7.45 43.31 2.87
CA GLN A 258 -6.90 44.60 2.43
C GLN A 258 -7.51 45.06 1.10
N LYS A 259 -7.74 44.14 0.17
CA LYS A 259 -8.41 44.44 -1.11
C LYS A 259 -9.91 44.69 -0.95
N SER A 260 -10.55 44.13 0.09
CA SER A 260 -11.96 44.35 0.41
C SER A 260 -12.21 45.62 1.23
N LYS A 261 -11.16 46.31 1.70
CA LYS A 261 -11.28 47.71 2.14
C LYS A 261 -11.51 48.53 0.86
N GLY A 262 -12.77 48.82 0.58
CA GLY A 262 -13.19 49.50 -0.64
C GLY A 262 -12.47 50.84 -0.85
N LEU A 263 -12.50 51.35 -2.08
CA LEU A 263 -11.91 52.65 -2.41
C LEU A 263 -12.54 53.75 -1.54
N GLU A 264 -11.81 54.20 -0.53
CA GLU A 264 -12.13 55.43 0.17
C GLU A 264 -11.91 56.62 -0.79
N ASP A 265 -12.82 57.59 -0.77
CA ASP A 265 -12.84 58.82 -1.57
C ASP A 265 -13.45 58.75 -2.98
N PHE A 266 -14.15 57.67 -3.33
CA PHE A 266 -14.81 57.61 -4.64
C PHE A 266 -16.07 58.49 -4.74
N TYR A 267 -16.82 58.66 -3.64
CA TYR A 267 -18.06 59.42 -3.67
C TYR A 267 -17.93 60.80 -3.02
N ARG A 268 -18.58 61.80 -3.64
CA ARG A 268 -18.59 63.20 -3.15
C ARG A 268 -19.11 63.35 -1.72
N PHE A 269 -19.98 62.44 -1.25
CA PHE A 269 -20.46 62.46 0.13
C PHE A 269 -19.36 62.07 1.14
N GLN A 270 -18.48 61.11 0.80
CA GLN A 270 -17.34 60.71 1.65
C GLN A 270 -16.36 61.88 1.82
N SER A 271 -16.09 62.62 0.73
CA SER A 271 -15.22 63.80 0.78
C SER A 271 -15.83 64.94 1.60
N ARG A 272 -17.16 65.13 1.54
CA ARG A 272 -17.88 66.12 2.35
C ARG A 272 -17.84 65.75 3.84
N GLU A 273 -18.00 64.47 4.15
CA GLU A 273 -17.96 63.95 5.52
C GLU A 273 -16.54 64.09 6.11
N LYS A 274 -15.50 63.69 5.38
CA LYS A 274 -14.09 63.90 5.78
C LYS A 274 -13.75 65.38 6.02
N ARG A 275 -14.29 66.31 5.21
CA ARG A 275 -14.09 67.76 5.42
C ARG A 275 -14.80 68.24 6.68
N LYS A 276 -16.04 67.79 6.92
CA LYS A 276 -16.81 68.11 8.13
C LYS A 276 -16.13 67.59 9.38
N GLU A 277 -15.57 66.38 9.32
CA GLU A 277 -14.83 65.78 10.41
C GLU A 277 -13.53 66.54 10.71
N LYS A 278 -12.74 66.89 9.69
CA LYS A 278 -11.55 67.74 9.84
C LYS A 278 -11.89 69.10 10.46
N GLN A 279 -12.97 69.73 10.02
CA GLN A 279 -13.44 70.99 10.60
C GLN A 279 -13.81 70.82 12.07
N ASN A 280 -14.49 69.74 12.42
CA ASN A 280 -14.88 69.45 13.80
C ASN A 280 -13.66 69.13 14.69
N GLN A 281 -12.66 68.42 14.16
CA GLN A 281 -11.38 68.19 14.86
C GLN A 281 -10.62 69.49 15.11
N LEU A 282 -10.63 70.43 14.15
CA LEU A 282 -10.03 71.75 14.33
C LEU A 282 -10.77 72.57 15.40
N LEU A 283 -12.11 72.53 15.43
CA LEU A 283 -12.88 73.15 16.51
C LEU A 283 -12.52 72.54 17.88
N LYS A 284 -12.46 71.20 17.98
CA LYS A 284 -12.07 70.52 19.24
C LYS A 284 -10.67 70.94 19.69
N LYS A 285 -9.69 70.96 18.79
CA LYS A 285 -8.33 71.42 19.11
C LYS A 285 -8.29 72.89 19.53
N PHE A 286 -9.10 73.74 18.89
CA PHE A 286 -9.21 75.15 19.24
C PHE A 286 -9.83 75.36 20.63
N ASP A 287 -10.88 74.61 20.97
CA ASP A 287 -11.48 74.65 22.30
C ASP A 287 -10.54 74.11 23.37
N GLU A 288 -9.77 73.06 23.07
CA GLU A 288 -8.71 72.54 23.94
C GLU A 288 -7.61 73.59 24.17
N ASP A 289 -7.16 74.27 23.13
CA ASP A 289 -6.12 75.31 23.26
C ASP A 289 -6.65 76.57 23.95
N ARG A 290 -7.92 76.95 23.71
CA ARG A 290 -8.61 78.01 24.45
C ARG A 290 -8.73 77.66 25.93
N ARG A 291 -9.04 76.40 26.26
CA ARG A 291 -9.09 75.90 27.64
C ARG A 291 -7.71 75.93 28.29
N LYS A 292 -6.66 75.48 27.60
CA LYS A 292 -5.27 75.58 28.08
C LYS A 292 -4.85 77.03 28.35
N LEU A 293 -5.21 77.97 27.46
CA LEU A 293 -4.92 79.39 27.66
C LEU A 293 -5.70 79.97 28.84
N ALA A 294 -6.96 79.60 29.04
CA ALA A 294 -7.75 80.01 30.19
C ALA A 294 -7.14 79.48 31.51
N ASP A 295 -6.68 78.23 31.53
CA ASP A 295 -6.01 77.63 32.68
C ASP A 295 -4.65 78.30 32.97
N MET A 296 -3.89 78.67 31.94
CA MET A 296 -2.66 79.48 32.10
C MET A 296 -2.95 80.88 32.63
N LYS A 297 -4.04 81.53 32.17
CA LYS A 297 -4.44 82.86 32.63
C LYS A 297 -4.90 82.85 34.10
N LYS A 298 -5.60 81.79 34.53
CA LYS A 298 -5.95 81.57 35.94
C LYS A 298 -4.72 81.30 36.81
N ARG A 299 -3.71 80.61 36.29
CA ARG A 299 -2.41 80.41 36.97
C ARG A 299 -1.60 81.70 37.13
N LYS A 300 -1.64 82.62 36.15
CA LYS A 300 -0.97 83.94 36.25
C LYS A 300 -1.71 84.96 37.12
N GLY A 301 -3.02 84.78 37.36
CA GLY A 301 -3.85 85.73 38.12
C GLY A 301 -3.87 85.55 39.65
N LYS A 302 -3.09 84.62 40.21
CA LYS A 302 -2.91 84.47 41.66
C LYS A 302 -1.45 84.73 42.05
N ILE A 303 -1.07 86.01 42.01
CA ILE A 303 0.04 86.54 42.81
C ILE A 303 -0.57 87.73 43.55
N ALA A 304 -1.00 87.51 44.78
CA ALA A 304 -1.32 88.58 45.71
C ALA A 304 0.02 89.08 46.30
N PRO A 305 0.33 90.38 46.23
CA PRO A 305 1.49 90.94 46.92
C PRO A 305 1.20 91.07 48.42
N GLU A 306 2.26 91.01 49.24
CA GLU A 306 2.27 91.43 50.65
C GLU A 306 1.71 92.85 50.85
#